data_AF-A0A261DB73-F1
#
_entry.id   AF-A0A261DB73-F1
#
_cell.length_a   1.000
_cell.length_b   1.000
_cell.length_c   1.000
_cell.angle_alpha   90.00
_cell.angle_beta   90.00
_cell.angle_gamma   90.00
#
_symmetry.space_group_name_H-M   'P 1'
#
loop_
_entity.id
_entity.type
_entity.pdbx_description
1 polymer ?
#
loop_
_entity_poly.entity_id
_entity_poly.type
_entity_poly.pdbx_seq_one_letter_code
_entity_poly.pdbx_strand_id
1 'polypeptide(L)'
;MSGFKKTFNFTSEFIIDIERVTDINYFKSFKLIAIQNSASFYFDDNDPLVLPKFYAGLSYLTGPGDDRYDDYKGSYSFMFKLQVQKNSKISKYCYHIYHYRSYIEFAVYQLTSQGDPRASNHYHQPNDELFSDKDICSFSNLFYNYVQECMESAKYSPQPFVKYSDSNLLLFGYSRNKYFFKDYENQDIYEKKKELLKKELAKIPLVH
;
A
#
# COMPACT_ATOMS: atom_id res chain seq x y z
N MET A 1 -17.69 -7.67 7.04
CA MET A 1 -16.96 -6.46 7.49
C MET A 1 -17.32 -5.33 6.56
N SER A 2 -17.81 -4.20 7.08
CA SER A 2 -17.94 -2.97 6.30
C SER A 2 -16.54 -2.57 5.80
N GLY A 3 -16.37 -2.42 4.48
CA GLY A 3 -15.09 -2.03 3.91
C GLY A 3 -14.62 -0.67 4.46
N PHE A 4 -13.31 -0.51 4.66
CA PHE A 4 -12.73 0.76 5.06
C PHE A 4 -13.15 1.87 4.07
N LYS A 5 -13.67 2.98 4.59
CA LYS A 5 -14.02 4.17 3.83
C LYS A 5 -13.71 5.41 4.65
N LYS A 6 -13.08 6.42 4.04
CA LYS A 6 -12.71 7.67 4.69
C LYS A 6 -12.76 8.83 3.71
N THR A 7 -13.11 10.00 4.21
CA THR A 7 -13.05 11.27 3.47
C THR A 7 -11.94 12.13 4.04
N PHE A 8 -11.12 12.69 3.15
CA PHE A 8 -10.06 13.66 3.45
C PHE A 8 -10.43 14.99 2.80
N ASN A 9 -10.57 16.04 3.62
CA ASN A 9 -10.84 17.39 3.14
C ASN A 9 -9.55 18.20 3.20
N PHE A 10 -8.99 18.55 2.04
CA PHE A 10 -7.82 19.43 1.95
C PHE A 10 -8.26 20.89 1.98
N THR A 11 -9.33 21.20 1.23
CA THR A 11 -10.04 22.49 1.24
C THR A 11 -11.53 22.23 1.02
N SER A 12 -12.37 23.28 1.02
CA SER A 12 -13.78 23.16 0.63
C SER A 12 -13.99 22.72 -0.82
N GLU A 13 -12.96 22.87 -1.67
CA GLU A 13 -13.02 22.56 -3.10
C GLU A 13 -12.14 21.36 -3.48
N PHE A 14 -11.39 20.79 -2.53
CA PHE A 14 -10.53 19.63 -2.75
C PHE A 14 -10.78 18.55 -1.69
N ILE A 15 -11.50 17.51 -2.12
CA ILE A 15 -11.98 16.41 -1.27
C ILE A 15 -11.58 15.08 -1.92
N ILE A 16 -11.08 14.15 -1.11
CA ILE A 16 -10.77 12.79 -1.55
C ILE A 16 -11.52 11.79 -0.67
N ASP A 17 -12.41 11.02 -1.28
CA ASP A 17 -12.96 9.83 -0.67
C ASP A 17 -12.09 8.62 -1.05
N ILE A 18 -11.65 7.86 -0.05
CA ILE A 18 -10.95 6.59 -0.22
C ILE A 18 -11.83 5.45 0.28
N GLU A 19 -11.83 4.34 -0.46
CA GLU A 19 -12.53 3.11 -0.10
C GLU A 19 -11.67 1.89 -0.43
N ARG A 20 -11.51 0.97 0.50
CA ARG A 20 -10.79 -0.30 0.28
C ARG A 20 -11.58 -1.19 -0.67
N VAL A 21 -10.92 -1.69 -1.71
CA VAL A 21 -11.50 -2.61 -2.71
C VAL A 21 -10.82 -3.97 -2.61
N THR A 22 -11.50 -4.97 -2.06
CA THR A 22 -10.98 -6.35 -1.95
C THR A 22 -11.34 -7.22 -3.17
N ASP A 23 -12.45 -6.91 -3.85
CA ASP A 23 -12.83 -7.57 -5.10
C ASP A 23 -12.26 -6.83 -6.32
N ILE A 24 -11.21 -7.39 -6.92
CA ILE A 24 -10.56 -6.84 -8.12
C ILE A 24 -11.50 -6.77 -9.33
N ASN A 25 -12.56 -7.58 -9.37
CA ASN A 25 -13.51 -7.53 -10.47
C ASN A 25 -14.19 -6.16 -10.55
N TYR A 26 -14.21 -5.39 -9.45
CA TYR A 26 -14.62 -3.99 -9.45
C TYR A 26 -13.89 -3.17 -10.53
N PHE A 27 -12.58 -3.36 -10.70
CA PHE A 27 -11.80 -2.58 -11.66
C PHE A 27 -11.93 -3.08 -13.10
N LYS A 28 -12.42 -4.31 -13.33
CA LYS A 28 -12.59 -4.88 -14.68
C LYS A 28 -13.62 -4.15 -15.53
N SER A 29 -14.56 -3.43 -14.92
CA SER A 29 -15.52 -2.58 -15.65
C SER A 29 -14.88 -1.30 -16.19
N PHE A 30 -13.65 -0.98 -15.80
CA PHE A 30 -12.94 0.24 -16.20
C PHE A 30 -11.71 -0.09 -17.03
N LYS A 31 -11.34 0.87 -17.88
CA LYS A 31 -9.98 0.92 -18.42
C LYS A 31 -9.11 1.71 -17.45
N LEU A 32 -8.04 1.09 -16.98
CA LEU A 32 -7.07 1.67 -16.06
C LEU A 32 -5.99 2.41 -16.87
N ILE A 33 -5.93 3.73 -16.71
CA ILE A 33 -4.89 4.56 -17.34
C ILE A 33 -3.83 4.86 -16.28
N ALA A 34 -2.63 4.29 -16.42
CA ALA A 34 -1.53 4.51 -15.49
C ALA A 34 -1.10 5.98 -15.49
N ILE A 35 -1.06 6.58 -14.31
CA ILE A 35 -0.66 7.97 -14.11
C ILE A 35 0.76 7.99 -13.54
N GLN A 36 1.67 8.66 -14.24
CA GLN A 36 3.01 8.91 -13.73
C GLN A 36 2.90 9.79 -12.49
N ASN A 37 3.58 9.41 -11.42
CA ASN A 37 3.65 10.20 -10.21
C ASN A 37 4.97 9.94 -9.47
N SER A 38 5.32 10.83 -8.57
CA SER A 38 6.55 10.79 -7.78
C SER A 38 6.33 10.20 -6.38
N ALA A 39 5.12 9.73 -6.07
CA ALA A 39 4.78 9.24 -4.74
C ALA A 39 5.30 7.81 -4.53
N SER A 40 6.42 7.73 -3.84
CA SER A 40 7.04 6.48 -3.41
C SER A 40 7.78 6.71 -2.09
N PHE A 41 7.86 5.68 -1.25
CA PHE A 41 8.72 5.70 -0.07
C PHE A 41 9.83 4.69 -0.26
N TYR A 42 11.04 5.19 -0.48
CA TYR A 42 12.24 4.38 -0.41
C TYR A 42 12.56 4.11 1.05
N PHE A 43 12.94 2.88 1.36
CA PHE A 43 13.56 2.59 2.64
C PHE A 43 14.98 3.13 2.55
N ASP A 44 15.22 4.31 3.09
CA ASP A 44 16.57 4.75 3.39
C ASP A 44 17.01 4.15 4.75
N ASP A 45 18.30 4.27 5.06
CA ASP A 45 18.84 3.81 6.33
C ASP A 45 18.23 4.53 7.57
N ASN A 46 17.37 5.54 7.38
CA ASN A 46 16.88 6.39 8.46
C ASN A 46 15.66 5.81 9.20
N ASP A 47 14.78 5.03 8.55
CA ASP A 47 13.76 4.22 9.25
C ASP A 47 13.42 2.89 8.52
N PRO A 48 14.22 1.83 8.74
CA PRO A 48 13.94 0.51 8.15
C PRO A 48 12.62 -0.11 8.66
N LEU A 49 12.00 0.44 9.71
CA LEU A 49 10.75 -0.09 10.25
C LEU A 49 9.50 0.48 9.57
N VAL A 50 9.63 1.43 8.64
CA VAL A 50 8.51 1.96 7.85
C VAL A 50 7.74 0.82 7.19
N LEU A 51 8.44 -0.13 6.55
CA LEU A 51 7.83 -1.24 5.84
C LEU A 51 6.96 -2.14 6.74
N PRO A 52 7.48 -2.75 7.82
CA PRO A 52 6.67 -3.57 8.72
C PRO A 52 5.58 -2.78 9.44
N LYS A 53 5.84 -1.54 9.87
CA LYS A 53 4.82 -0.70 10.55
C LYS A 53 3.68 -0.33 9.62
N PHE A 54 3.98 0.06 8.38
CA PHE A 54 2.96 0.47 7.44
C PHE A 54 2.10 -0.70 6.98
N TYR A 55 2.69 -1.88 6.74
CA TYR A 55 1.92 -3.09 6.51
C TYR A 55 0.97 -3.39 7.68
N ALA A 56 1.47 -3.33 8.92
CA ALA A 56 0.67 -3.62 10.10
C ALA A 56 -0.49 -2.61 10.26
N GLY A 57 -0.22 -1.33 10.01
CA GLY A 57 -1.23 -0.27 10.04
C GLY A 57 -2.29 -0.40 8.96
N LEU A 58 -1.89 -0.65 7.71
CA LEU A 58 -2.84 -0.91 6.62
C LEU A 58 -3.70 -2.14 6.91
N SER A 59 -3.09 -3.21 7.44
CA SER A 59 -3.80 -4.44 7.79
C SER A 59 -4.81 -4.23 8.92
N TYR A 60 -4.41 -3.50 9.95
CA TYR A 60 -5.28 -3.13 11.08
C TYR A 60 -6.48 -2.29 10.62
N LEU A 61 -6.20 -1.25 9.83
CA LEU A 61 -7.20 -0.26 9.46
C LEU A 61 -8.15 -0.74 8.35
N THR A 62 -7.64 -1.53 7.41
CA THR A 62 -8.33 -1.84 6.14
C THR A 62 -8.62 -3.33 5.94
N GLY A 63 -8.23 -4.17 6.91
CA GLY A 63 -8.21 -5.62 6.77
C GLY A 63 -6.94 -6.09 6.05
N PRO A 64 -6.73 -7.42 5.93
CA PRO A 64 -5.51 -7.97 5.35
C PRO A 64 -5.27 -7.50 3.91
N GLY A 65 -3.98 -7.41 3.55
CA GLY A 65 -3.55 -7.17 2.17
C GLY A 65 -3.91 -8.33 1.24
N ASP A 66 -3.98 -8.03 -0.04
CA ASP A 66 -4.23 -9.03 -1.08
C ASP A 66 -2.94 -9.78 -1.43
N ASP A 67 -3.00 -11.10 -1.67
CA ASP A 67 -1.86 -11.92 -2.14
C ASP A 67 -1.59 -11.78 -3.66
N ARG A 68 -2.04 -10.67 -4.25
CA ARG A 68 -1.96 -10.41 -5.70
C ARG A 68 -0.78 -9.49 -6.02
N TYR A 69 0.42 -9.98 -5.77
CA TYR A 69 1.68 -9.32 -6.09
C TYR A 69 2.69 -10.36 -6.61
N ASP A 70 3.73 -9.89 -7.28
CA ASP A 70 4.91 -10.70 -7.59
C ASP A 70 5.60 -11.00 -6.24
N ASP A 71 5.37 -12.17 -5.66
CA ASP A 71 5.90 -12.59 -4.35
C ASP A 71 7.42 -12.70 -4.33
N TYR A 72 8.03 -12.82 -5.52
CA TYR A 72 9.45 -12.71 -5.68
C TYR A 72 9.93 -11.26 -5.52
N LYS A 73 9.16 -10.25 -5.94
CA LYS A 73 9.57 -8.82 -5.87
C LYS A 73 8.85 -7.97 -4.83
N GLY A 74 7.83 -8.50 -4.18
CA GLY A 74 6.92 -7.75 -3.32
C GLY A 74 6.36 -8.64 -2.23
N SER A 75 5.68 -8.03 -1.26
CA SER A 75 5.26 -8.74 -0.03
C SER A 75 3.84 -8.42 0.44
N TYR A 76 3.25 -7.32 -0.06
CA TYR A 76 1.86 -6.97 0.18
C TYR A 76 1.34 -6.01 -0.88
N SER A 77 0.02 -5.98 -1.02
CA SER A 77 -0.72 -5.13 -1.94
C SER A 77 -2.05 -4.71 -1.31
N PHE A 78 -2.39 -3.42 -1.39
CA PHE A 78 -3.65 -2.85 -0.96
C PHE A 78 -4.21 -1.95 -2.05
N MET A 79 -5.41 -2.27 -2.54
CA MET A 79 -6.08 -1.47 -3.56
C MET A 79 -7.24 -0.69 -2.98
N PHE A 80 -7.31 0.58 -3.38
CA PHE A 80 -8.35 1.51 -2.99
C PHE A 80 -8.97 2.15 -4.23
N LYS A 81 -10.25 2.47 -4.12
CA LYS A 81 -10.94 3.38 -5.02
C LYS A 81 -10.83 4.78 -4.42
N LEU A 82 -10.34 5.73 -5.22
CA LEU A 82 -10.42 7.15 -4.91
C LEU A 82 -11.54 7.80 -5.73
N GLN A 83 -12.32 8.64 -5.08
CA GLN A 83 -13.11 9.67 -5.74
C GLN A 83 -12.51 11.03 -5.35
N VAL A 84 -11.93 11.71 -6.33
CA VAL A 84 -11.27 12.99 -6.16
C VAL A 84 -12.18 14.08 -6.71
N GLN A 85 -12.59 14.99 -5.85
CA GLN A 85 -13.30 16.20 -6.22
C GLN A 85 -12.37 17.40 -6.10
N LYS A 86 -12.14 18.12 -7.19
CA LYS A 86 -11.30 19.33 -7.25
C LYS A 86 -11.97 20.39 -8.11
N ASN A 87 -12.24 21.58 -7.58
CA ASN A 87 -12.84 22.71 -8.31
C ASN A 87 -14.11 22.31 -9.09
N SER A 88 -15.05 21.63 -8.42
CA SER A 88 -16.28 21.07 -9.00
C SER A 88 -16.11 19.95 -10.04
N LYS A 89 -14.89 19.51 -10.36
CA LYS A 89 -14.64 18.33 -11.21
C LYS A 89 -14.50 17.09 -10.34
N ILE A 90 -15.07 15.98 -10.80
CA ILE A 90 -14.97 14.68 -10.12
C ILE A 90 -14.23 13.70 -11.03
N SER A 91 -13.25 13.02 -10.47
CA SER A 91 -12.49 11.96 -11.14
C SER A 91 -12.32 10.76 -10.22
N LYS A 92 -12.17 9.57 -10.81
CA LYS A 92 -12.04 8.32 -10.06
C LYS A 92 -10.71 7.65 -10.38
N TYR A 93 -10.07 7.08 -9.37
CA TYR A 93 -8.78 6.40 -9.52
C TYR A 93 -8.78 5.05 -8.79
N CYS A 94 -8.01 4.10 -9.30
CA CYS A 94 -7.44 3.03 -8.50
C CYS A 94 -6.16 3.58 -7.87
N TYR A 95 -6.07 3.50 -6.55
CA TYR A 95 -4.90 3.83 -5.76
C TYR A 95 -4.37 2.55 -5.15
N HIS A 96 -3.20 2.13 -5.63
CA HIS A 96 -2.62 0.83 -5.34
C HIS A 96 -1.33 1.01 -4.56
N ILE A 97 -1.38 0.64 -3.29
CA ILE A 97 -0.22 0.66 -2.40
C ILE A 97 0.38 -0.74 -2.39
N TYR A 98 1.64 -0.87 -2.80
CA TYR A 98 2.31 -2.17 -2.74
C TYR A 98 3.78 -2.03 -2.41
N HIS A 99 4.31 -3.08 -1.79
CA HIS A 99 5.74 -3.22 -1.59
C HIS A 99 6.39 -3.75 -2.88
N TYR A 100 7.46 -3.10 -3.33
CA TYR A 100 8.29 -3.57 -4.43
C TYR A 100 9.77 -3.38 -4.09
N ARG A 101 10.46 -4.50 -3.85
CA ARG A 101 11.89 -4.61 -3.51
C ARG A 101 12.28 -3.77 -2.30
N SER A 102 12.69 -2.52 -2.53
CA SER A 102 13.27 -1.63 -1.53
C SER A 102 12.45 -0.34 -1.38
N TYR A 103 11.21 -0.33 -1.87
CA TYR A 103 10.31 0.80 -1.68
C TYR A 103 8.83 0.38 -1.60
N ILE A 104 8.02 1.30 -1.10
CA ILE A 104 6.56 1.26 -1.20
C ILE A 104 6.17 2.17 -2.36
N GLU A 105 5.42 1.62 -3.31
CA GLU A 105 4.86 2.37 -4.43
C GLU A 105 3.42 2.78 -4.11
N PHE A 106 3.07 4.03 -4.47
CA PHE A 106 1.69 4.53 -4.47
C PHE A 106 1.21 4.68 -5.92
N ALA A 107 0.96 3.56 -6.59
CA ALA A 107 0.58 3.59 -8.00
C ALA A 107 -0.86 4.12 -8.18
N VAL A 108 -1.03 5.04 -9.14
CA VAL A 108 -2.31 5.67 -9.45
C VAL A 108 -2.73 5.30 -10.86
N TYR A 109 -3.97 4.83 -11.01
CA TYR A 109 -4.59 4.58 -12.31
C TYR A 109 -5.91 5.34 -12.41
N GLN A 110 -6.08 6.18 -13.41
CA GLN A 110 -7.36 6.81 -13.66
C GLN A 110 -8.37 5.77 -14.16
N LEU A 111 -9.56 5.74 -13.57
CA LEU A 111 -10.66 4.89 -13.99
C LEU A 111 -11.42 5.57 -15.12
N THR A 112 -11.38 4.97 -16.31
CA THR A 112 -12.01 5.51 -17.52
C THR A 112 -12.96 4.50 -18.15
N SER A 113 -13.76 4.94 -19.13
CA SER A 113 -14.59 4.03 -19.91
C SER A 113 -13.71 3.10 -20.76
N GLN A 114 -14.21 1.90 -21.08
CA GLN A 114 -13.47 0.93 -21.90
C GLN A 114 -13.08 1.47 -23.29
N GLY A 115 -13.83 2.45 -23.81
CA GLY A 115 -13.58 3.11 -25.09
C GLY A 115 -12.60 4.30 -25.04
N ASP A 116 -11.99 4.62 -23.89
CA ASP A 116 -11.00 5.71 -23.81
C ASP A 116 -9.83 5.43 -24.78
N PRO A 117 -9.42 6.40 -25.63
CA PRO A 117 -8.42 6.16 -26.67
C PRO A 117 -6.99 6.01 -26.13
N ARG A 118 -6.72 6.43 -24.89
CA ARG A 118 -5.36 6.40 -24.31
C ARG A 118 -4.87 4.97 -24.10
N ALA A 119 -3.59 4.71 -24.34
CA ALA A 119 -3.01 3.38 -24.14
C ALA A 119 -2.86 3.07 -22.63
N SER A 120 -3.34 1.91 -22.17
CA SER A 120 -3.26 1.52 -20.75
C SER A 120 -1.87 1.03 -20.31
N ASN A 121 -1.00 0.69 -21.26
CA ASN A 121 0.35 0.18 -21.04
C ASN A 121 1.43 1.29 -21.05
N HIS A 122 1.02 2.56 -21.12
CA HIS A 122 1.92 3.71 -21.04
C HIS A 122 1.56 4.53 -19.80
N TYR A 123 2.57 5.14 -19.19
CA TYR A 123 2.36 6.16 -18.17
C TYR A 123 1.91 7.46 -18.84
N HIS A 124 0.86 8.06 -18.29
CA HIS A 124 0.34 9.36 -18.71
C HIS A 124 0.65 10.40 -17.65
N GLN A 125 0.87 11.64 -18.07
CA GLN A 125 1.05 12.74 -17.13
C GLN A 125 -0.22 12.96 -16.28
N PRO A 126 -0.06 13.32 -15.00
CA PRO A 126 -1.19 13.70 -14.16
C PRO A 126 -1.86 14.96 -14.72
N ASN A 127 -3.15 15.13 -14.41
CA ASN A 127 -3.90 16.29 -14.83
C ASN A 127 -4.02 17.27 -13.65
N ASP A 128 -3.41 18.44 -13.78
CA ASP A 128 -3.30 19.43 -12.69
C ASP A 128 -4.65 19.94 -12.17
N GLU A 129 -5.67 19.95 -13.03
CA GLU A 129 -7.02 20.38 -12.68
C GLU A 129 -7.82 19.30 -11.95
N LEU A 130 -7.40 18.03 -12.06
CA LEU A 130 -8.09 16.89 -11.46
C LEU A 130 -7.34 16.33 -10.27
N PHE A 131 -6.11 15.88 -10.49
CA PHE A 131 -5.25 15.25 -9.50
C PHE A 131 -3.79 15.33 -9.99
N SER A 132 -3.11 16.42 -9.62
CA SER A 132 -1.71 16.68 -10.00
C SER A 132 -0.74 15.71 -9.29
N ASP A 133 0.51 15.65 -9.75
CA ASP A 133 1.56 14.89 -9.04
C ASP A 133 1.73 15.38 -7.60
N LYS A 134 1.68 16.70 -7.38
CA LYS A 134 1.76 17.31 -6.06
C LYS A 134 0.58 16.87 -5.18
N ASP A 135 -0.62 16.79 -5.74
CA ASP A 135 -1.80 16.31 -5.02
C ASP A 135 -1.66 14.84 -4.63
N ILE A 136 -1.18 14.00 -5.54
CA ILE A 136 -0.92 12.57 -5.30
C ILE A 136 0.10 12.39 -4.20
N CYS A 137 1.25 13.09 -4.26
CA CYS A 137 2.29 13.05 -3.24
C CYS A 137 1.76 13.54 -1.88
N SER A 138 1.03 14.65 -1.86
CA SER A 138 0.47 15.22 -0.63
C SER A 138 -0.54 14.27 0.01
N PHE A 139 -1.41 13.66 -0.80
CA PHE A 139 -2.37 12.66 -0.33
C PHE A 139 -1.68 11.38 0.16
N SER A 140 -0.65 10.89 -0.52
CA SER A 140 0.08 9.69 -0.12
C SER A 140 0.76 9.87 1.23
N ASN A 141 1.40 11.02 1.44
CA ASN A 141 1.98 11.40 2.73
C ASN A 141 0.93 11.52 3.83
N LEU A 142 -0.18 12.22 3.55
CA LEU A 142 -1.28 12.37 4.50
C LEU A 142 -1.88 11.00 4.89
N PHE A 143 -2.12 10.13 3.92
CA PHE A 143 -2.70 8.81 4.16
C PHE A 143 -1.75 7.92 4.96
N TYR A 144 -0.45 7.96 4.67
CA TYR A 144 0.56 7.29 5.47
C TYR A 144 0.55 7.76 6.93
N ASN A 145 0.60 9.08 7.17
CA ASN A 145 0.57 9.64 8.51
C ASN A 145 -0.72 9.26 9.24
N TYR A 146 -1.87 9.30 8.55
CA TYR A 146 -3.15 8.87 9.11
C TYR A 146 -3.12 7.40 9.57
N VAL A 147 -2.49 6.51 8.79
CA VAL A 147 -2.32 5.10 9.18
C VAL A 147 -1.46 4.98 10.44
N GLN A 148 -0.35 5.71 10.54
CA GLN A 148 0.51 5.70 11.73
C GLN A 148 -0.21 6.27 12.96
N GLU A 149 -0.88 7.41 12.83
CA GLU A 149 -1.64 8.05 13.91
C GLU A 149 -2.76 7.14 14.43
N CYS A 150 -3.44 6.40 13.55
CA CYS A 150 -4.46 5.42 13.96
C CYS A 150 -3.85 4.30 14.82
N MET A 151 -2.67 3.81 14.43
CA MET A 151 -1.95 2.77 15.18
C MET A 151 -1.52 3.26 16.55
N GLU A 152 -0.93 4.45 16.61
CA GLU A 152 -0.45 5.08 17.85
C GLU A 152 -1.60 5.40 18.80
N SER A 153 -2.67 6.02 18.28
CA SER A 153 -3.85 6.38 19.07
C SER A 153 -4.55 5.15 19.64
N ALA A 154 -4.61 4.06 18.87
CA ALA A 154 -5.16 2.79 19.33
C ALA A 154 -4.20 2.01 20.23
N LYS A 155 -2.94 2.45 20.39
CA LYS A 155 -1.84 1.68 21.00
C LYS A 155 -1.77 0.26 20.45
N TYR A 156 -1.99 0.13 19.14
CA TYR A 156 -2.16 -1.16 18.51
C TYR A 156 -0.85 -1.96 18.53
N SER A 157 -0.96 -3.21 18.99
CA SER A 157 0.09 -4.20 18.91
C SER A 157 -0.29 -5.24 17.86
N PRO A 158 0.46 -5.37 16.75
CA PRO A 158 0.15 -6.36 15.72
C PRO A 158 0.22 -7.78 16.27
N GLN A 159 -0.61 -8.66 15.70
CA GLN A 159 -0.31 -10.09 15.78
C GLN A 159 1.02 -10.36 15.07
N PRO A 160 1.83 -11.32 15.55
CA PRO A 160 3.09 -11.66 14.88
C PRO A 160 2.89 -12.00 13.41
N PHE A 161 3.74 -11.43 12.56
CA PHE A 161 3.75 -11.71 11.12
C PHE A 161 5.17 -11.68 10.56
N VAL A 162 5.39 -12.41 9.48
CA VAL A 162 6.62 -12.36 8.67
C VAL A 162 6.23 -12.17 7.21
N LYS A 163 6.89 -11.21 6.57
CA LYS A 163 6.78 -10.88 5.16
C LYS A 163 8.17 -10.82 4.56
N TYR A 164 8.25 -11.00 3.24
CA TYR A 164 9.52 -11.16 2.57
C TYR A 164 9.46 -10.70 1.12
N SER A 165 10.62 -10.36 0.55
CA SER A 165 10.84 -10.18 -0.88
C SER A 165 12.10 -10.96 -1.26
N ASP A 166 11.92 -12.00 -2.07
CA ASP A 166 12.99 -12.94 -2.41
C ASP A 166 14.04 -12.30 -3.33
N SER A 167 13.65 -11.37 -4.19
CA SER A 167 14.53 -10.75 -5.19
C SER A 167 15.65 -9.88 -4.62
N ASN A 168 15.53 -9.44 -3.37
CA ASN A 168 16.53 -8.67 -2.64
C ASN A 168 16.84 -9.26 -1.26
N LEU A 169 16.44 -10.52 -1.03
CA LEU A 169 16.71 -11.25 0.22
C LEU A 169 16.28 -10.47 1.47
N LEU A 170 15.09 -9.87 1.42
CA LEU A 170 14.55 -9.03 2.48
C LEU A 170 13.55 -9.82 3.34
N LEU A 171 13.72 -9.78 4.66
CA LEU A 171 12.73 -10.21 5.65
C LEU A 171 12.31 -9.06 6.54
N PHE A 172 11.01 -8.93 6.79
CA PHE A 172 10.49 -7.96 7.74
C PHE A 172 9.23 -8.47 8.43
N GLY A 173 8.90 -7.86 9.56
CA GLY A 173 7.65 -8.21 10.24
C GLY A 173 7.56 -7.74 11.68
N TYR A 174 6.77 -8.48 12.45
CA TYR A 174 6.59 -8.27 13.88
C TYR A 174 6.70 -9.62 14.60
N SER A 175 7.60 -9.73 15.57
CA SER A 175 7.79 -10.93 16.39
C SER A 175 8.37 -10.57 17.75
N ARG A 176 8.04 -11.34 18.79
CA ARG A 176 8.51 -11.12 20.16
C ARG A 176 8.30 -9.66 20.62
N ASN A 177 7.12 -9.13 20.31
CA ASN A 177 6.69 -7.75 20.60
C ASN A 177 7.56 -6.64 19.98
N LYS A 178 8.28 -6.94 18.89
CA LYS A 178 9.13 -5.96 18.19
C LYS A 178 8.97 -6.08 16.68
N TYR A 179 8.98 -4.93 16.02
CA TYR A 179 9.14 -4.88 14.57
C TYR A 179 10.58 -5.27 14.19
N PHE A 180 10.75 -5.90 13.03
CA PHE A 180 12.05 -6.21 12.47
C PHE A 180 12.07 -5.96 10.96
N PHE A 181 13.25 -5.63 10.46
CA PHE A 181 13.59 -5.49 9.04
C PHE A 181 15.03 -5.96 8.89
N LYS A 182 15.31 -6.80 7.88
CA LYS A 182 16.65 -7.33 7.65
C LYS A 182 16.85 -7.72 6.19
N ASP A 183 17.84 -7.09 5.57
CA ASP A 183 18.44 -7.55 4.32
C ASP A 183 19.55 -8.57 4.59
N TYR A 184 19.68 -9.52 3.67
CA TYR A 184 20.69 -10.57 3.71
C TYR A 184 21.52 -10.56 2.44
N GLU A 185 22.83 -10.77 2.56
CA GLU A 185 23.72 -10.87 1.40
C GLU A 185 23.85 -12.31 0.88
N ASN A 186 23.36 -13.28 1.64
CA ASN A 186 23.55 -14.70 1.37
C ASN A 186 22.20 -15.44 1.36
N GLN A 187 21.89 -16.10 0.23
CA GLN A 187 20.65 -16.86 0.01
C GLN A 187 20.43 -17.94 1.08
N ASP A 188 21.46 -18.72 1.43
CA ASP A 188 21.30 -19.83 2.37
C ASP A 188 20.97 -19.34 3.78
N ILE A 189 21.56 -18.22 4.20
CA ILE A 189 21.24 -17.58 5.48
C ILE A 189 19.82 -17.03 5.45
N TYR A 190 19.44 -16.36 4.36
CA TYR A 190 18.10 -15.82 4.13
C TYR A 190 17.04 -16.91 4.25
N GLU A 191 17.18 -18.02 3.52
CA GLU A 191 16.21 -19.13 3.52
C GLU A 191 16.11 -19.79 4.91
N LYS A 192 17.25 -20.03 5.57
CA LYS A 192 17.25 -20.58 6.94
C LYS A 192 16.49 -19.67 7.91
N LYS A 193 16.64 -18.35 7.79
CA LYS A 193 15.96 -17.38 8.65
C LYS A 193 14.47 -17.24 8.31
N LYS A 194 14.11 -17.23 7.03
CA LYS A 194 12.73 -17.23 6.54
C LYS A 194 11.95 -18.41 7.10
N GLU A 195 12.51 -19.62 6.98
CA GLU A 195 11.86 -20.84 7.46
C GLU A 195 11.81 -20.95 8.98
N LEU A 196 12.85 -20.46 9.68
CA LEU A 196 12.82 -20.38 11.15
C LEU A 196 11.67 -19.48 11.63
N LEU A 197 11.55 -18.27 11.07
CA LEU A 197 10.51 -17.33 11.45
C LEU A 197 9.12 -17.89 11.16
N LYS A 198 8.88 -18.45 9.97
CA LYS A 198 7.60 -19.10 9.65
C LYS A 198 7.21 -20.19 10.66
N LYS A 199 8.17 -21.03 11.07
CA LYS A 199 7.95 -22.07 12.08
C LYS A 199 7.69 -21.51 13.47
N GLU A 200 8.33 -20.40 13.84
CA GLU A 200 8.05 -19.72 15.10
C GLU A 200 6.61 -19.19 15.12
N LEU A 201 6.17 -18.55 14.04
CA LEU A 201 4.82 -17.99 13.94
C LEU A 201 3.72 -19.05 13.91
N ALA A 202 3.97 -20.19 13.26
CA ALA A 202 3.00 -21.30 13.22
C ALA A 202 2.72 -21.93 14.60
N LYS A 203 3.58 -21.69 15.60
CA LYS A 203 3.41 -22.19 16.98
C LYS A 203 2.61 -21.25 17.87
N ILE A 204 2.29 -20.05 17.40
CA ILE A 204 1.54 -19.06 18.17
C ILE A 204 0.06 -19.39 18.02
N PRO A 205 -0.65 -19.77 19.10
CA PRO A 205 -2.07 -20.08 19.01
C PRO A 205 -2.84 -18.85 18.53
N LEU A 206 -3.72 -19.03 17.55
CA LEU A 206 -4.63 -17.97 17.09
C LEU A 206 -5.57 -17.63 18.25
N VAL A 207 -5.34 -16.48 18.89
CA VAL A 207 -6.29 -15.93 19.85
C VAL A 207 -7.39 -15.25 19.04
N HIS A 208 -8.54 -15.92 18.93
CA HIS A 208 -9.75 -15.40 18.30
C HIS A 208 -10.49 -14.42 19.22
#